data_AF-A0A8H9VSE1-F1
#
_entry.id   AF-A0A8H9VSE1-F1
#
_cell.length_a   1.000
_cell.length_b   1.000
_cell.length_c   1.000
_cell.angle_alpha   90.00
_cell.angle_beta   90.00
_cell.angle_gamma   90.00
#
_symmetry.space_group_name_H-M   'P 1'
#
loop_
_entity.id
_entity.type
_entity.pdbx_description
1 polymer ?
#
loop_
_entity_poly.entity_id
_entity_poly.type
_entity_poly.pdbx_seq_one_letter_code
_entity_poly.pdbx_strand_id
1 'polypeptide(L)'
;MSHPSRLPAILQAVMQGQPRALADSHYPRWHHAPVTGLMNDPNGFIEFAGRYHLFYQWNPLACDHKFKCWGHWSSADLLHWQHEPIALMPDEEYDRNGCYSGSAVDSQGTLTLCYTGNVKFDDGSRTAWQCLATENADGTFTKLGPVLPLPEGYTGHVRDPKVWQHEGRWYMVLGAQDLQKRGKVLLFSSADLHEWTSQGEIAGYGINGLDDAGYMWECPDL
;
A
#
# COMPACT_ATOMS: atom_id res chain seq x y z
N MET A 1 16.15 -12.92 -12.13
CA MET A 1 15.45 -13.17 -13.41
C MET A 1 14.14 -12.42 -13.33
N SER A 2 13.82 -11.51 -14.25
CA SER A 2 12.54 -10.79 -14.20
C SER A 2 11.38 -11.76 -14.41
N HIS A 3 10.36 -11.68 -13.57
CA HIS A 3 9.14 -12.46 -13.77
C HIS A 3 8.42 -11.95 -15.04
N PRO A 4 7.83 -12.83 -15.86
CA PRO A 4 7.04 -12.39 -17.01
C PRO A 4 5.90 -11.49 -16.53
N SER A 5 5.72 -10.36 -17.21
CA SER A 5 4.69 -9.38 -16.85
C SER A 5 3.30 -10.03 -16.86
N ARG A 6 2.54 -9.81 -15.80
CA ARG A 6 1.14 -10.26 -15.68
C ARG A 6 0.15 -9.32 -16.36
N LEU A 7 0.62 -8.18 -16.87
CA LEU A 7 -0.21 -7.14 -17.46
C LEU A 7 -1.14 -7.67 -18.57
N PRO A 8 -0.72 -8.55 -19.52
CA PRO A 8 -1.63 -9.08 -20.53
C PRO A 8 -2.82 -9.85 -19.95
N ALA A 9 -2.59 -10.65 -18.92
CA ALA A 9 -3.66 -11.40 -18.24
C ALA A 9 -4.62 -10.46 -17.49
N ILE A 10 -4.09 -9.40 -16.89
CA ILE A 10 -4.89 -8.38 -16.20
C ILE A 10 -5.78 -7.63 -17.19
N LEU A 11 -5.23 -7.19 -18.31
CA LEU A 11 -5.98 -6.52 -19.37
C LEU A 11 -7.11 -7.41 -19.89
N GLN A 12 -6.81 -8.69 -20.15
CA GLN A 12 -7.81 -9.66 -20.57
C GLN A 12 -8.92 -9.85 -19.52
N ALA A 13 -8.57 -9.95 -18.23
CA ALA A 13 -9.54 -10.07 -17.14
C ALA A 13 -10.45 -8.83 -17.04
N VAL A 14 -9.90 -7.63 -17.17
CA VAL A 14 -10.66 -6.37 -17.18
C VAL A 14 -11.61 -6.32 -18.37
N MET A 15 -11.12 -6.61 -19.58
CA MET A 15 -11.94 -6.62 -20.80
C MET A 15 -13.11 -7.61 -20.72
N GLN A 16 -12.91 -8.76 -20.08
CA GLN A 16 -13.97 -9.76 -19.87
C GLN A 16 -14.92 -9.40 -18.70
N GLY A 17 -14.40 -8.75 -17.65
CA GLY A 17 -15.16 -8.36 -16.47
C GLY A 17 -16.09 -7.18 -16.72
N GLN A 18 -15.65 -6.20 -17.50
CA GLN A 18 -16.39 -4.96 -17.76
C GLN A 18 -17.84 -5.18 -18.23
N PRO A 19 -18.14 -5.97 -19.28
CA PRO A 19 -19.53 -6.19 -19.68
C PRO A 19 -20.36 -6.91 -18.62
N ARG A 20 -19.74 -7.77 -17.79
CA ARG A 20 -20.43 -8.46 -16.69
C ARG A 20 -20.79 -7.49 -15.56
N ALA A 21 -19.84 -6.67 -15.14
CA ALA A 21 -20.05 -5.63 -14.13
C ALA A 21 -21.15 -4.65 -14.55
N LEU A 22 -21.16 -4.21 -15.81
CA LEU A 22 -22.18 -3.30 -16.33
C LEU A 22 -23.59 -3.92 -16.42
N ALA A 23 -23.68 -5.25 -16.52
CA ALA A 23 -24.94 -5.98 -16.55
C ALA A 23 -25.42 -6.43 -15.15
N ASP A 24 -24.56 -6.38 -14.14
CA ASP A 24 -24.89 -6.78 -12.77
C ASP A 24 -25.65 -5.67 -12.03
N SER A 25 -26.86 -5.98 -11.58
CA SER A 25 -27.70 -5.06 -10.82
C SER A 25 -27.13 -4.68 -9.44
N HIS A 26 -26.18 -5.46 -8.92
CA HIS A 26 -25.53 -5.20 -7.63
C HIS A 26 -24.20 -4.46 -7.77
N TYR A 27 -23.68 -4.29 -8.99
CA TYR A 27 -22.44 -3.55 -9.18
C TYR A 27 -22.64 -2.07 -8.82
N PRO A 28 -21.81 -1.49 -7.92
CA PRO A 28 -22.04 -0.16 -7.43
C PRO A 28 -21.85 0.89 -8.54
N ARG A 29 -22.78 1.84 -8.61
CA ARG A 29 -22.71 2.96 -9.57
C ARG A 29 -22.11 4.24 -8.99
N TRP A 30 -22.05 4.34 -7.66
CA TRP A 30 -21.60 5.52 -6.91
C TRP A 30 -20.50 5.20 -5.89
N HIS A 31 -20.00 3.96 -5.89
CA HIS A 31 -18.85 3.56 -5.08
C HIS A 31 -17.80 2.98 -6.01
N HIS A 32 -16.54 3.22 -5.67
CA HIS A 32 -15.41 2.62 -6.35
C HIS A 32 -15.45 1.10 -6.25
N ALA A 33 -15.33 0.42 -7.39
CA ALA A 33 -15.14 -1.03 -7.46
C ALA A 33 -14.45 -1.38 -8.78
N PRO A 34 -13.43 -2.25 -8.79
CA PRO A 34 -12.92 -2.78 -10.05
C PRO A 34 -13.96 -3.71 -10.69
N VAL A 35 -13.92 -3.82 -12.02
CA VAL A 35 -14.87 -4.67 -12.79
C VAL A 35 -14.60 -6.17 -12.66
N THR A 36 -13.51 -6.55 -11.99
CA THR A 36 -13.11 -7.95 -11.76
C THR A 36 -12.20 -8.05 -10.54
N GLY A 37 -12.11 -9.26 -9.98
CA GLY A 37 -11.15 -9.57 -8.93
C GLY A 37 -11.54 -9.07 -7.54
N LEU A 38 -10.59 -9.14 -6.61
CA LEU A 38 -10.76 -8.67 -5.22
C LEU A 38 -10.16 -7.29 -5.04
N MET A 39 -10.96 -6.32 -4.59
CA MET A 39 -10.47 -5.06 -4.02
C MET A 39 -10.50 -5.14 -2.50
N ASN A 40 -9.51 -4.52 -1.84
CA ASN A 40 -9.55 -4.31 -0.40
C ASN A 40 -9.21 -2.86 -0.03
N ASP A 41 -8.08 -2.61 0.61
CA ASP A 41 -7.83 -1.36 1.33
C ASP A 41 -7.66 -0.19 0.35
N PRO A 42 -8.23 1.00 0.67
CA PRO A 42 -7.85 2.23 -0.01
C PRO A 42 -6.41 2.60 0.38
N ASN A 43 -5.64 3.09 -0.58
CA ASN A 43 -4.24 3.43 -0.41
C ASN A 43 -3.94 4.80 -1.01
N GLY A 44 -2.87 5.43 -0.53
CA GLY A 44 -2.28 6.62 -1.16
C GLY A 44 -3.24 7.78 -1.45
N PHE A 45 -4.30 7.96 -0.66
CA PHE A 45 -5.27 9.03 -0.93
C PHE A 45 -4.65 10.40 -0.68
N ILE A 46 -4.59 11.24 -1.71
CA ILE A 46 -3.90 12.55 -1.69
C ILE A 46 -4.50 13.51 -2.72
N GLU A 47 -4.47 14.80 -2.43
CA GLU A 47 -4.61 15.84 -3.47
C GLU A 47 -3.20 16.26 -3.91
N PHE A 48 -2.91 16.12 -5.20
CA PHE A 48 -1.63 16.43 -5.80
C PHE A 48 -1.85 17.08 -7.17
N ALA A 49 -1.14 18.18 -7.42
CA ALA A 49 -1.19 18.91 -8.68
C ALA A 49 -2.62 19.27 -9.19
N GLY A 50 -3.54 19.58 -8.27
CA GLY A 50 -4.92 19.99 -8.58
C GLY A 50 -5.88 18.82 -8.80
N ARG A 51 -5.50 17.60 -8.42
CA ARG A 51 -6.33 16.40 -8.57
C ARG A 51 -6.28 15.55 -7.31
N TYR A 52 -7.37 14.88 -7.01
CA TYR A 52 -7.44 13.82 -6.02
C TYR A 52 -7.01 12.50 -6.65
N HIS A 53 -6.06 11.82 -6.03
CA HIS A 53 -5.58 10.49 -6.41
C HIS A 53 -5.99 9.50 -5.33
N LEU A 54 -6.66 8.42 -5.72
CA LEU A 54 -7.05 7.33 -4.84
C LEU A 54 -6.51 6.01 -5.41
N PHE A 55 -5.62 5.38 -4.66
CA PHE A 55 -5.10 4.05 -4.97
C PHE A 55 -5.82 3.01 -4.15
N TYR A 56 -5.67 1.74 -4.51
CA TYR A 56 -6.30 0.65 -3.79
C TYR A 56 -5.61 -0.67 -4.06
N GLN A 57 -5.59 -1.53 -3.05
CA GLN A 57 -5.15 -2.90 -3.22
C GLN A 57 -6.11 -3.69 -4.11
N TRP A 58 -5.57 -4.39 -5.10
CA TRP A 58 -6.35 -5.14 -6.08
C TRP A 58 -5.68 -6.44 -6.49
N ASN A 59 -6.44 -7.54 -6.47
CA ASN A 59 -6.09 -8.76 -7.19
C ASN A 59 -6.99 -8.89 -8.42
N PRO A 60 -6.56 -8.46 -9.61
CA PRO A 60 -7.38 -8.50 -10.83
C PRO A 60 -7.73 -9.90 -11.34
N LEU A 61 -6.96 -10.92 -10.94
CA LEU A 61 -7.01 -12.26 -11.54
C LEU A 61 -7.80 -13.28 -10.71
N ALA A 62 -8.08 -12.97 -9.43
CA ALA A 62 -8.82 -13.86 -8.55
C ALA A 62 -9.54 -13.12 -7.43
N CYS A 63 -10.52 -13.78 -6.81
CA CYS A 63 -11.17 -13.30 -5.59
C CYS A 63 -10.45 -13.84 -4.34
N ASP A 64 -9.15 -13.58 -4.22
CA ASP A 64 -8.34 -13.98 -3.07
C ASP A 64 -7.28 -12.92 -2.72
N HIS A 65 -6.69 -13.01 -1.52
CA HIS A 65 -5.72 -12.04 -1.01
C HIS A 65 -4.27 -12.25 -1.51
N LYS A 66 -4.08 -12.86 -2.69
CA LYS A 66 -2.76 -13.03 -3.32
C LYS A 66 -2.52 -11.93 -4.36
N PHE A 67 -1.25 -11.78 -4.77
CA PHE A 67 -0.85 -10.97 -5.92
C PHE A 67 -1.47 -9.56 -5.97
N LYS A 68 -1.51 -8.88 -4.82
CA LYS A 68 -2.07 -7.53 -4.73
C LYS A 68 -1.20 -6.54 -5.48
N CYS A 69 -1.78 -5.88 -6.48
CA CYS A 69 -1.26 -4.67 -7.13
C CYS A 69 -1.96 -3.43 -6.55
N TRP A 70 -1.51 -2.23 -6.93
CA TRP A 70 -2.26 -0.99 -6.66
C TRP A 70 -2.94 -0.51 -7.94
N GLY A 71 -4.27 -0.55 -7.95
CA GLY A 71 -5.06 0.21 -8.93
C GLY A 71 -5.08 1.70 -8.56
N HIS A 72 -5.51 2.53 -9.51
CA HIS A 72 -5.45 3.99 -9.36
C HIS A 72 -6.66 4.64 -10.05
N TRP A 73 -7.33 5.52 -9.31
CA TRP A 73 -8.30 6.47 -9.82
C TRP A 73 -7.82 7.89 -9.55
N SER A 74 -8.19 8.83 -10.43
CA SER A 74 -8.06 10.26 -10.16
C SER A 74 -9.36 11.02 -10.42
N SER A 75 -9.53 12.16 -9.74
CA SER A 75 -10.68 13.04 -9.89
C SER A 75 -10.29 14.50 -9.68
N ALA A 76 -10.97 15.42 -10.37
CA ALA A 76 -10.82 16.86 -10.14
C ALA A 76 -11.78 17.39 -9.05
N ASP A 77 -12.83 16.65 -8.71
CA ASP A 77 -13.97 17.16 -7.93
C ASP A 77 -14.56 16.16 -6.93
N LEU A 78 -13.93 14.98 -6.76
CA LEU A 78 -14.39 13.85 -5.94
C LEU A 78 -15.72 13.22 -6.39
N LEU A 79 -16.29 13.68 -7.50
CA LEU A 79 -17.57 13.19 -8.04
C LEU A 79 -17.35 12.40 -9.34
N HIS A 80 -16.53 12.94 -10.24
CA HIS A 80 -16.21 12.33 -11.53
C HIS A 80 -14.81 11.75 -11.48
N TRP A 81 -14.74 10.42 -11.58
CA TRP A 81 -13.50 9.66 -11.47
C TRP A 81 -13.13 9.00 -12.79
N GLN A 82 -11.83 8.94 -13.07
CA GLN A 82 -11.27 8.21 -14.20
C GLN A 82 -10.27 7.17 -13.70
N HIS A 83 -10.18 6.05 -14.42
CA HIS A 83 -9.12 5.07 -14.20
C HIS A 83 -7.81 5.59 -14.74
N GLU A 84 -6.76 5.41 -13.97
CA GLU A 84 -5.37 5.69 -14.36
C GLU A 84 -4.61 4.37 -14.59
N PRO A 85 -3.37 4.41 -15.12
CA PRO A 85 -2.52 3.23 -15.19
C PRO A 85 -2.37 2.54 -13.81
N ILE A 86 -2.15 1.22 -13.82
CA ILE A 86 -1.83 0.48 -12.60
C ILE A 86 -0.56 1.08 -11.99
N ALA A 87 -0.62 1.48 -10.73
CA ALA A 87 0.46 2.19 -10.07
C ALA A 87 1.58 1.25 -9.62
N LEU A 88 1.25 0.14 -8.96
CA LEU A 88 2.25 -0.81 -8.44
C LEU A 88 1.89 -2.24 -8.82
N MET A 89 2.84 -2.98 -9.38
CA MET A 89 2.71 -4.40 -9.68
C MET A 89 3.61 -5.24 -8.78
N PRO A 90 3.23 -6.43 -8.29
CA PRO A 90 4.13 -7.27 -7.49
C PRO A 90 5.10 -8.06 -8.38
N ASP A 91 6.12 -7.38 -8.89
CA ASP A 91 7.09 -7.86 -9.88
C ASP A 91 8.56 -7.72 -9.46
N GLU A 92 8.82 -7.29 -8.22
CA GLU A 92 10.16 -7.17 -7.64
C GLU A 92 10.38 -8.20 -6.53
N GLU A 93 11.64 -8.52 -6.20
CA GLU A 93 11.95 -9.57 -5.21
C GLU A 93 11.39 -9.24 -3.82
N TYR A 94 11.38 -7.96 -3.45
CA TYR A 94 10.91 -7.46 -2.16
C TYR A 94 9.38 -7.33 -2.06
N ASP A 95 8.64 -7.47 -3.17
CA ASP A 95 7.17 -7.39 -3.17
C ASP A 95 6.49 -8.52 -3.97
N ARG A 96 7.24 -9.58 -4.31
CA ARG A 96 6.78 -10.71 -5.14
C ARG A 96 5.50 -11.40 -4.68
N ASN A 97 5.11 -11.24 -3.41
CA ASN A 97 3.86 -11.78 -2.86
C ASN A 97 2.76 -10.72 -2.61
N GLY A 98 2.99 -9.47 -3.02
CA GLY A 98 2.01 -8.38 -3.04
C GLY A 98 2.62 -7.03 -2.65
N CYS A 99 2.19 -5.97 -3.33
CA CYS A 99 2.34 -4.60 -2.89
C CYS A 99 1.24 -4.32 -1.85
N TYR A 100 1.60 -4.37 -0.58
CA TYR A 100 0.71 -4.16 0.57
C TYR A 100 0.31 -2.70 0.73
N SER A 101 -0.59 -2.41 1.67
CA SER A 101 -1.17 -1.08 1.86
C SER A 101 -0.12 -0.03 2.22
N GLY A 102 -0.52 1.23 2.12
CA GLY A 102 0.38 2.36 2.33
C GLY A 102 -0.25 3.70 1.98
N SER A 103 0.59 4.73 1.94
CA SER A 103 0.21 6.14 1.78
C SER A 103 0.94 6.77 0.59
N ALA A 104 0.59 8.03 0.31
CA ALA A 104 1.23 8.84 -0.71
C ALA A 104 1.55 10.20 -0.11
N VAL A 105 2.63 10.82 -0.59
CA VAL A 105 3.10 12.13 -0.15
C VAL A 105 3.55 12.96 -1.35
N ASP A 106 3.42 14.29 -1.23
CA ASP A 106 4.14 15.21 -2.10
C ASP A 106 5.56 15.39 -1.58
N SER A 107 6.53 14.80 -2.28
CA SER A 107 7.95 14.98 -1.99
C SER A 107 8.55 16.01 -2.95
N GLN A 108 8.50 17.28 -2.56
CA GLN A 108 9.09 18.41 -3.29
C GLN A 108 8.57 18.54 -4.73
N GLY A 109 7.27 18.40 -4.92
CA GLY A 109 6.60 18.47 -6.22
C GLY A 109 6.62 17.14 -6.98
N THR A 110 6.92 16.03 -6.31
CA THR A 110 6.87 14.67 -6.89
C THR A 110 5.92 13.82 -6.08
N LEU A 111 4.91 13.23 -6.73
CA LEU A 111 4.01 12.28 -6.10
C LEU A 111 4.77 10.98 -5.80
N THR A 112 4.93 10.69 -4.51
CA THR A 112 5.68 9.53 -4.02
C THR A 112 4.75 8.61 -3.24
N LEU A 113 4.71 7.34 -3.64
CA LEU A 113 3.99 6.27 -2.95
C LEU A 113 4.91 5.61 -1.92
N CYS A 114 4.42 5.44 -0.71
CA CYS A 114 5.04 4.70 0.38
C CYS A 114 4.21 3.46 0.64
N TYR A 115 4.76 2.25 0.45
CA TYR A 115 3.99 1.01 0.54
C TYR A 115 4.80 -0.11 1.19
N THR A 116 4.12 -1.17 1.61
CA THR A 116 4.80 -2.37 2.10
C THR A 116 5.04 -3.37 0.96
N GLY A 117 6.29 -3.70 0.65
CA GLY A 117 6.64 -4.90 -0.13
C GLY A 117 6.55 -6.15 0.75
N ASN A 118 5.61 -7.06 0.47
CA ASN A 118 5.41 -8.27 1.26
C ASN A 118 6.01 -9.50 0.56
N VAL A 119 6.81 -10.26 1.31
CA VAL A 119 7.39 -11.54 0.87
C VAL A 119 6.96 -12.66 1.81
N LYS A 120 6.46 -13.76 1.26
CA LYS A 120 6.14 -14.99 1.99
C LYS A 120 7.11 -16.10 1.58
N PHE A 121 7.43 -16.97 2.52
CA PHE A 121 8.33 -18.10 2.34
C PHE A 121 7.56 -19.43 2.45
N ASP A 122 8.17 -20.51 1.97
CA ASP A 122 7.52 -21.83 1.88
C ASP A 122 7.21 -22.44 3.25
N ASP A 123 7.95 -22.05 4.28
CA ASP A 123 7.70 -22.44 5.68
C ASP A 123 6.54 -21.67 6.34
N GLY A 124 5.87 -20.79 5.58
CA GLY A 124 4.78 -19.94 6.05
C GLY A 124 5.21 -18.66 6.75
N SER A 125 6.52 -18.45 6.96
CA SER A 125 7.06 -17.20 7.45
C SER A 125 6.95 -16.09 6.38
N ARG A 126 7.19 -14.84 6.80
CA ARG A 126 7.14 -13.69 5.92
C ARG A 126 8.13 -12.62 6.36
N THR A 127 8.49 -11.74 5.43
CA THR A 127 9.14 -10.46 5.72
C THR A 127 8.40 -9.33 5.02
N ALA A 128 8.59 -8.12 5.53
CA ALA A 128 7.96 -6.92 5.03
C ALA A 128 9.01 -5.81 4.90
N TRP A 129 9.04 -5.21 3.72
CA TRP A 129 9.88 -4.07 3.36
C TRP A 129 8.99 -2.84 3.25
N GLN A 130 9.44 -1.68 3.72
CA GLN A 130 8.77 -0.43 3.39
C GLN A 130 9.51 0.19 2.21
N CYS A 131 8.76 0.51 1.16
CA CYS A 131 9.27 0.80 -0.17
C CYS A 131 8.74 2.14 -0.67
N LEU A 132 9.47 2.74 -1.61
CA LEU A 132 9.06 3.96 -2.31
C LEU A 132 8.83 3.70 -3.80
N ALA A 133 7.96 4.49 -4.41
CA ALA A 133 7.82 4.64 -5.85
C ALA A 133 7.43 6.09 -6.21
N THR A 134 7.87 6.61 -7.35
CA THR A 134 7.59 7.99 -7.78
C THR A 134 6.86 8.02 -9.12
N GLU A 135 5.96 8.97 -9.28
CA GLU A 135 5.24 9.18 -10.54
C GLU A 135 6.19 9.61 -11.67
N ASN A 136 5.97 9.05 -12.86
CA ASN A 136 6.61 9.39 -14.11
C ASN A 136 5.75 10.40 -14.88
N ALA A 137 6.34 11.08 -15.87
CA ALA A 137 5.62 12.06 -16.69
C ALA A 137 4.41 11.51 -17.47
N ASP A 138 4.33 10.18 -17.66
CA ASP A 138 3.22 9.49 -18.32
C ASP A 138 2.14 8.97 -17.35
N GLY A 139 2.23 9.29 -16.05
CA GLY A 139 1.31 8.85 -15.00
C GLY A 139 1.56 7.43 -14.49
N THR A 140 2.57 6.72 -15.00
CA THR A 140 3.05 5.46 -14.40
C THR A 140 3.96 5.71 -13.20
N PHE A 141 4.35 4.68 -12.46
CA PHE A 141 5.24 4.81 -11.31
C PHE A 141 6.51 3.99 -11.48
N THR A 142 7.65 4.60 -11.11
CA THR A 142 8.94 3.92 -11.00
C THR A 142 9.20 3.56 -9.54
N LYS A 143 9.40 2.27 -9.25
CA LYS A 143 9.79 1.83 -7.91
C LYS A 143 11.23 2.22 -7.62
N LEU A 144 11.44 2.86 -6.47
CA LEU A 144 12.77 3.17 -5.94
C LEU A 144 13.31 2.03 -5.05
N GLY A 145 12.43 1.16 -4.58
CA GLY A 145 12.78 -0.01 -3.78
C GLY A 145 12.65 0.20 -2.26
N PRO A 146 13.18 -0.75 -1.46
CA PRO A 146 13.08 -0.70 0.00
C PRO A 146 13.91 0.44 0.62
N VAL A 147 13.30 1.14 1.58
CA VAL A 147 13.94 2.17 2.42
C VAL A 147 13.97 1.78 3.90
N LEU A 148 13.16 0.81 4.31
CA LEU A 148 13.17 0.27 5.67
C LEU A 148 12.97 -1.26 5.64
N PRO A 149 13.97 -2.06 6.06
CA PRO A 149 13.79 -3.49 6.27
C PRO A 149 12.87 -3.79 7.46
N LEU A 150 12.53 -5.06 7.65
CA LEU A 150 11.90 -5.55 8.87
C LEU A 150 12.75 -5.14 10.10
N PRO A 151 12.21 -4.32 11.03
CA PRO A 151 12.94 -3.94 12.23
C PRO A 151 13.15 -5.13 13.17
N GLU A 152 14.28 -5.16 13.88
CA GLU A 152 14.56 -6.18 14.89
C GLU A 152 13.51 -6.15 16.03
N GLY A 153 13.21 -7.32 16.59
CA GLY A 153 12.24 -7.45 17.69
C GLY A 153 10.78 -7.59 17.26
N TYR A 154 10.51 -7.65 15.95
CA TYR A 154 9.17 -7.82 15.39
C TYR A 154 9.07 -9.07 14.50
N THR A 155 7.87 -9.62 14.39
CA THR A 155 7.57 -10.66 13.40
C THR A 155 7.48 -10.03 12.00
N GLY A 156 7.35 -10.84 10.95
CA GLY A 156 7.14 -10.33 9.58
C GLY A 156 5.83 -9.55 9.36
N HIS A 157 5.05 -9.29 10.41
CA HIS A 157 3.92 -8.40 10.41
C HIS A 157 4.37 -6.97 10.81
N VAL A 158 5.02 -6.26 9.89
CA VAL A 158 5.35 -4.82 10.02
C VAL A 158 4.98 -4.14 8.71
N ARG A 159 3.91 -3.34 8.67
CA ARG A 159 3.29 -2.92 7.41
C ARG A 159 2.44 -1.65 7.52
N ASP A 160 1.94 -1.25 6.36
CA ASP A 160 0.96 -0.20 6.13
C ASP A 160 1.48 1.19 6.53
N PRO A 161 2.55 1.69 5.87
CA PRO A 161 3.16 2.97 6.21
C PRO A 161 2.20 4.13 5.95
N LYS A 162 1.91 4.90 7.00
CA LYS A 162 1.39 6.27 6.90
C LYS A 162 2.55 7.24 7.08
N VAL A 163 2.83 8.02 6.03
CA VAL A 163 3.94 8.98 6.00
C VAL A 163 3.40 10.40 5.92
N TRP A 164 4.03 11.32 6.64
CA TRP A 164 3.73 12.76 6.57
C TRP A 164 4.96 13.59 6.90
N GLN A 165 4.91 14.88 6.55
CA GLN A 165 5.94 15.85 6.94
C GLN A 165 5.41 16.76 8.04
N HIS A 166 6.23 17.02 9.05
CA HIS A 166 5.95 17.96 10.12
C HIS A 166 7.24 18.69 10.51
N GLU A 167 7.19 20.03 10.56
CA GLU A 167 8.32 20.89 10.94
C GLU A 167 9.64 20.56 10.19
N GLY A 168 9.55 20.29 8.88
CA GLY A 168 10.70 20.00 8.03
C GLY A 168 11.31 18.61 8.22
N ARG A 169 10.64 17.72 8.95
CA ARG A 169 11.04 16.31 9.10
C ARG A 169 9.93 15.39 8.61
N TRP A 170 10.34 14.25 8.07
CA TRP A 170 9.42 13.18 7.70
C TRP A 170 9.18 12.25 8.87
N TYR A 171 7.95 11.77 8.98
CA TYR A 171 7.53 10.79 9.96
C TYR A 171 6.80 9.66 9.26
N MET A 172 6.93 8.46 9.82
CA MET A 172 6.24 7.26 9.35
C MET A 172 5.72 6.50 10.56
N VAL A 173 4.45 6.09 10.50
CA VAL A 173 3.94 5.05 11.40
C VAL A 173 3.70 3.74 10.67
N LEU A 174 3.93 2.65 11.39
CA LEU A 174 3.74 1.28 10.91
C LEU A 174 2.96 0.47 11.93
N GLY A 175 2.02 -0.32 11.44
CA GLY A 175 1.41 -1.37 12.21
C GLY A 175 2.42 -2.50 12.37
N ALA A 176 2.59 -3.00 13.59
CA ALA A 176 3.57 -4.03 13.90
C ALA A 176 3.03 -5.10 14.85
N GLN A 177 3.71 -6.24 14.87
CA GLN A 177 3.53 -7.28 15.85
C GLN A 177 4.89 -7.67 16.43
N ASP A 178 5.03 -7.60 17.74
CA ASP A 178 6.26 -8.01 18.41
C ASP A 178 6.44 -9.54 18.44
N LEU A 179 7.62 -10.02 18.84
CA LEU A 179 7.91 -11.47 18.92
C LEU A 179 7.04 -12.23 19.93
N GLN A 180 6.34 -11.53 20.84
CA GLN A 180 5.37 -12.12 21.76
C GLN A 180 3.95 -12.14 21.16
N LYS A 181 3.81 -11.79 19.87
CA LYS A 181 2.54 -11.75 19.11
C LYS A 181 1.57 -10.69 19.62
N ARG A 182 2.07 -9.53 20.03
CA ARG A 182 1.27 -8.41 20.53
C ARG A 182 1.29 -7.26 19.54
N GLY A 183 0.15 -6.61 19.33
CA GLY A 183 0.01 -5.49 18.39
C GLY A 183 0.70 -4.23 18.89
N LYS A 184 1.42 -3.56 17.98
CA LYS A 184 2.21 -2.34 18.22
C LYS A 184 2.02 -1.34 17.08
N VAL A 185 2.26 -0.07 17.36
CA VAL A 185 2.47 0.98 16.35
C VAL A 185 3.85 1.57 16.57
N LEU A 186 4.65 1.53 15.51
CA LEU A 186 6.02 2.04 15.51
C LEU A 186 6.04 3.43 14.90
N LEU A 187 6.87 4.32 15.44
CA LEU A 187 7.16 5.63 14.87
C LEU A 187 8.60 5.67 14.37
N PHE A 188 8.79 6.21 13.16
CA PHE A 188 10.09 6.50 12.59
C PHE A 188 10.15 7.97 12.17
N SER A 189 11.36 8.53 12.14
CA SER A 189 11.61 9.84 11.55
C SER A 189 12.73 9.79 10.51
N SER A 190 12.67 10.68 9.53
CA SER A 190 13.65 10.79 8.44
C SER A 190 13.86 12.25 8.05
N ALA A 191 15.05 12.58 7.55
CA ALA A 191 15.33 13.88 6.95
C ALA A 191 14.97 13.91 5.45
N ASP A 192 14.90 12.75 4.78
CA ASP A 192 14.93 12.65 3.32
C ASP A 192 13.99 11.59 2.71
N LEU A 193 13.15 10.91 3.51
CA LEU A 193 12.30 9.75 3.14
C LEU A 193 13.04 8.44 2.87
N HIS A 194 14.37 8.45 2.80
CA HIS A 194 15.17 7.27 2.46
C HIS A 194 15.82 6.64 3.68
N GLU A 195 16.36 7.45 4.59
CA GLU A 195 17.00 6.97 5.81
C GLU A 195 16.07 7.18 7.01
N TRP A 196 15.63 6.08 7.62
CA TRP A 196 14.66 6.09 8.72
C TRP A 196 15.31 5.74 10.05
N THR A 197 15.06 6.56 11.06
CA THR A 197 15.48 6.34 12.44
C THR A 197 14.26 5.99 13.30
N SER A 198 14.29 4.83 13.95
CA SER A 198 13.25 4.43 14.91
C SER A 198 13.15 5.41 16.06
N GLN A 199 11.93 5.85 16.37
CA GLN A 199 11.58 6.65 17.56
C GLN A 199 10.92 5.80 18.65
N GLY A 200 10.74 4.49 18.39
CA GLY A 200 10.14 3.54 19.32
C GLY A 200 8.67 3.25 19.06
N GLU A 201 8.08 2.53 20.02
CA GLU A 201 6.66 2.19 20.02
C GLU A 201 5.85 3.37 20.60
N ILE A 202 4.80 3.81 19.90
CA ILE A 202 3.96 4.94 20.33
C ILE A 202 2.56 4.53 20.79
N ALA A 203 2.13 3.34 20.40
CA ALA A 203 0.86 2.73 20.81
C ALA A 203 0.93 1.21 20.69
N GLY A 204 0.01 0.51 21.34
CA GLY A 204 -0.05 -0.95 21.34
C GLY A 204 0.00 -1.55 22.74
N TYR A 205 0.15 -2.87 22.81
CA TYR A 205 0.15 -3.60 24.07
C TYR A 205 1.16 -3.03 25.08
N GLY A 206 0.74 -2.76 26.31
CA GLY A 206 1.57 -2.25 27.40
C GLY A 206 1.94 -0.77 27.28
N ILE A 207 1.37 -0.04 26.32
CA ILE A 207 1.61 1.40 26.12
C ILE A 207 0.34 2.16 26.45
N ASN A 208 0.46 3.23 27.24
CA ASN A 208 -0.66 4.09 27.64
C ASN A 208 -1.85 3.32 28.26
N GLY A 209 -1.59 2.20 28.93
CA GLY A 209 -2.61 1.37 29.60
C GLY A 209 -3.39 0.42 28.69
N LEU A 210 -2.92 0.18 27.46
CA LEU A 210 -3.55 -0.76 26.54
C LEU A 210 -3.04 -2.19 26.77
N ASP A 211 -3.77 -3.01 27.53
CA ASP A 211 -3.34 -4.39 27.85
C ASP A 211 -4.09 -5.49 27.08
N ASP A 212 -5.19 -5.16 26.40
CA ASP A 212 -5.92 -6.08 25.51
C ASP A 212 -6.39 -5.33 24.26
N ALA A 213 -5.51 -5.26 23.26
CA ALA A 213 -5.77 -4.52 22.03
C ALA A 213 -5.54 -5.36 20.77
N GLY A 214 -5.61 -6.69 20.88
CA GLY A 214 -5.37 -7.59 19.76
C GLY A 214 -3.91 -7.78 19.39
N TYR A 215 -3.68 -8.70 18.46
CA TYR A 215 -2.35 -9.22 18.12
C TYR A 215 -1.66 -8.45 16.98
N MET A 216 -2.39 -7.58 16.27
CA MET A 216 -1.91 -6.78 15.15
C MET A 216 -2.84 -5.60 14.90
N TRP A 217 -2.29 -4.42 14.63
CA TRP A 217 -3.05 -3.26 14.16
C TRP A 217 -2.65 -2.97 12.72
N GLU A 218 -3.61 -3.06 11.79
CA GLU A 218 -3.39 -2.79 10.37
C GLU A 218 -3.82 -1.37 10.03
N CYS A 219 -3.21 -0.80 8.99
CA CYS A 219 -3.52 0.55 8.48
C CYS A 219 -3.60 1.64 9.57
N PRO A 220 -2.53 1.85 10.38
CA PRO A 220 -2.52 2.94 11.36
C PRO A 220 -2.58 4.32 10.66
N ASP A 221 -3.14 5.32 11.35
CA ASP A 221 -3.24 6.69 10.84
C ASP A 221 -2.98 7.71 11.95
N LEU A 222 -2.47 8.89 11.58
CA LEU A 222 -2.16 10.05 12.44
C LEU A 222 -2.38 11.37 11.71
#